data_AF-W1I443-F1
#
_entry.id   AF-W1I443-F1
#
_cell.length_a   1.000
_cell.length_b   1.000
_cell.length_c   1.000
_cell.angle_alpha   90.00
_cell.angle_beta   90.00
_cell.angle_gamma   90.00
#
_symmetry.space_group_name_H-M   'P 1'
#
loop_
_entity.id
_entity.type
_entity.pdbx_description
1 polymer ?
#
loop_
_entity_poly.entity_id
_entity_poly.type
_entity_poly.pdbx_seq_one_letter_code
_entity_poly.pdbx_strand_id
1 'polypeptide(L)'
;MDSHYRTEKADGVITLWDDAEGIGLRFKEGETLSRYTSSIILSDPSIMETEEGVEKVDRISKELTAQAERDYPTEFQPLKD
;
A
#
# COMPACT_ATOMS: atom_id res chain seq x y z
N MET A 1 13.82 -3.50 -12.20
CA MET A 1 12.46 -3.88 -11.78
C MET A 1 11.59 -2.71 -12.19
N ASP A 2 10.93 -2.85 -13.33
CA ASP A 2 9.90 -1.89 -13.74
C ASP A 2 8.74 -2.04 -12.75
N SER A 3 8.38 -0.97 -12.06
CA SER A 3 7.35 -1.03 -11.01
C SER A 3 5.98 -1.29 -11.64
N HIS A 4 5.44 -2.49 -11.41
CA HIS A 4 4.13 -2.98 -11.88
C HIS A 4 2.93 -2.42 -11.09
N TYR A 5 3.07 -1.25 -10.46
CA TYR A 5 2.04 -0.72 -9.57
C TYR A 5 1.25 0.40 -10.22
N ARG A 6 -0.07 0.30 -10.16
CA ARG A 6 -0.98 1.35 -10.62
C ARG A 6 -1.30 2.28 -9.46
N THR A 7 -1.19 3.59 -9.71
CA THR A 7 -1.62 4.61 -8.76
C THR A 7 -3.03 5.08 -9.10
N GLU A 8 -3.92 5.00 -8.13
CA GLU A 8 -5.26 5.60 -8.17
C GLU A 8 -5.31 6.79 -7.21
N LYS A 9 -5.86 7.92 -7.66
CA LYS A 9 -6.04 9.13 -6.85
C LYS A 9 -7.49 9.60 -6.91
N ALA A 10 -8.14 9.71 -5.76
CA ALA A 10 -9.51 10.22 -5.64
C ALA A 10 -9.67 10.96 -4.30
N ASP A 11 -10.21 12.18 -4.33
CA ASP A 11 -10.58 12.97 -3.13
C ASP A 11 -9.47 13.08 -2.07
N GLY A 12 -8.21 13.27 -2.49
CA GLY A 12 -7.05 13.38 -1.59
C GLY A 12 -6.61 12.05 -0.98
N VAL A 13 -7.13 10.93 -1.48
CA VAL A 13 -6.72 9.58 -1.12
C VAL A 13 -5.95 8.97 -2.29
N ILE A 14 -4.81 8.37 -2.00
CA ILE A 14 -3.98 7.62 -2.93
C ILE A 14 -4.12 6.14 -2.61
N THR A 15 -4.32 5.31 -3.63
CA THR A 15 -4.17 3.86 -3.53
C THR A 15 -3.15 3.36 -4.53
N LEU A 16 -2.08 2.74 -4.04
CA LEU A 16 -1.11 2.01 -4.87
C LEU A 16 -1.55 0.56 -4.98
N TRP A 17 -1.79 0.08 -6.19
CA TRP A 17 -2.32 -1.24 -6.48
C TRP A 17 -1.26 -2.14 -7.12
N ASP A 18 -1.18 -3.37 -6.62
CA ASP A 18 -0.79 -4.52 -7.42
C ASP A 18 -2.05 -5.09 -8.06
N ASP A 19 -2.32 -4.72 -9.32
CA ASP A 19 -3.52 -5.16 -10.05
C ASP A 19 -3.49 -6.67 -10.36
N ALA A 20 -2.30 -7.29 -10.40
CA ALA A 20 -2.18 -8.73 -10.67
C ALA A 20 -2.64 -9.56 -9.48
N GLU A 21 -2.31 -9.11 -8.26
CA GLU A 21 -2.68 -9.78 -7.02
C GLU A 21 -3.95 -9.19 -6.39
N GLY A 22 -4.45 -8.05 -6.88
CA GLY A 22 -5.66 -7.39 -6.37
C GLY A 22 -5.48 -6.77 -4.98
N ILE A 23 -4.25 -6.42 -4.60
CA ILE A 23 -3.89 -5.89 -3.27
C ILE A 23 -3.47 -4.43 -3.42
N GLY A 24 -3.97 -3.56 -2.56
CA GLY A 24 -3.68 -2.13 -2.57
C GLY A 24 -3.21 -1.60 -1.23
N LEU A 25 -2.37 -0.56 -1.25
CA LEU A 25 -2.01 0.25 -0.10
C LEU A 25 -2.64 1.63 -0.25
N ARG A 26 -3.51 1.99 0.69
CA ARG A 26 -4.25 3.25 0.69
C ARG A 26 -3.77 4.19 1.78
N PHE A 27 -3.54 5.46 1.43
CA PHE A 27 -3.17 6.53 2.36
C PHE A 27 -3.68 7.88 1.86
N LYS A 28 -3.60 8.92 2.69
CA LYS A 28 -4.05 10.26 2.33
C LYS A 28 -2.88 11.11 1.85
N GLU A 29 -3.09 11.79 0.74
CA GLU A 29 -2.13 12.74 0.17
C GLU A 29 -1.99 13.96 1.08
N GLY A 30 -0.75 14.36 1.38
CA GLY A 30 -0.46 15.51 2.24
C GLY A 30 -0.64 15.29 3.75
N GLU A 31 -1.07 14.10 4.21
CA GLU A 31 -1.01 13.75 5.63
C GLU A 31 0.36 13.14 5.98
N THR A 32 1.03 13.73 6.96
CA THR A 32 2.20 13.11 7.60
C THR A 32 1.75 11.89 8.40
N LEU A 33 2.62 10.88 8.55
CA LEU A 33 2.37 9.63 9.29
C LEU A 33 1.57 8.55 8.53
N SER A 34 1.46 8.65 7.21
CA SER A 34 0.85 7.61 6.37
C SER A 34 1.49 6.24 6.56
N ARG A 35 2.77 6.20 6.97
CA ARG A 35 3.46 4.97 7.41
C ARG A 35 2.71 4.17 8.49
N TYR A 36 1.93 4.83 9.34
CA TYR A 36 1.24 4.23 10.48
C TYR A 36 -0.27 4.20 10.31
N THR A 37 -0.82 4.99 9.39
CA THR A 37 -2.27 5.14 9.17
C THR A 37 -2.74 4.55 7.85
N SER A 38 -1.84 4.13 6.97
CA SER A 38 -2.18 3.47 5.71
C SER A 38 -2.96 2.18 5.95
N SER A 39 -3.85 1.85 5.02
CA SER A 39 -4.68 0.64 5.06
C SER A 39 -4.40 -0.27 3.87
N ILE A 40 -4.45 -1.57 4.10
CA ILE A 40 -4.44 -2.57 3.03
C ILE A 40 -5.86 -2.76 2.50
N ILE A 41 -6.01 -2.71 1.18
CA ILE A 41 -7.26 -2.94 0.47
C ILE A 41 -7.12 -4.24 -0.32
N LEU A 42 -8.14 -5.09 -0.25
CA LEU A 42 -8.20 -6.35 -0.98
C LEU A 42 -9.37 -6.31 -1.95
N SER A 43 -9.12 -6.67 -3.22
CA SER A 43 -10.18 -6.82 -4.21
C SER A 43 -11.00 -8.09 -3.96
N ASP A 44 -10.37 -9.13 -3.43
CA ASP A 44 -11.01 -10.37 -2.99
C ASP A 44 -10.62 -10.67 -1.53
N PRO A 45 -11.53 -10.50 -0.56
CA PRO A 45 -11.26 -10.80 0.85
C PRO A 45 -10.97 -12.28 1.14
N SER A 46 -11.40 -13.21 0.27
CA SER A 46 -11.24 -14.65 0.50
C SER A 46 -9.78 -15.11 0.51
N ILE A 47 -8.86 -14.30 -0.04
CA ILE A 47 -7.42 -14.53 0.05
C ILE A 47 -6.95 -14.70 1.51
N MET A 48 -7.62 -14.06 2.46
CA MET A 48 -7.28 -14.13 3.89
C MET A 48 -7.72 -15.45 4.56
N GLU A 49 -8.45 -16.32 3.86
CA GLU A 49 -8.93 -17.59 4.41
C GLU A 49 -7.87 -18.69 4.37
N THR A 50 -6.72 -18.44 3.74
CA THR A 50 -5.61 -19.40 3.59
C THR A 50 -4.30 -18.82 4.12
N GLU A 51 -3.43 -19.67 4.63
CA GLU A 51 -2.08 -19.28 5.07
C GLU A 51 -1.26 -18.69 3.92
N GLU A 52 -1.30 -19.34 2.75
CA GLU A 52 -0.62 -18.85 1.53
C GLU A 52 -1.10 -17.45 1.14
N GLY A 53 -2.41 -17.20 1.21
CA GLY A 53 -2.96 -15.89 0.90
C GLY A 53 -2.58 -14.81 1.92
N VAL A 54 -2.51 -15.14 3.22
CA VAL A 54 -2.00 -14.22 4.25
C VAL A 54 -0.53 -13.88 4.02
N GLU A 55 0.32 -14.88 3.72
CA GLU A 55 1.74 -14.66 3.40
C GLU A 55 1.91 -13.78 2.16
N LYS A 56 1.08 -14.01 1.14
CA LYS A 56 1.07 -13.19 -0.07
C LYS A 56 0.69 -11.74 0.23
N VAL A 57 -0.34 -11.51 1.05
CA VAL A 57 -0.74 -10.15 1.47
C VAL A 57 0.37 -9.45 2.25
N ASP A 58 1.03 -10.15 3.18
CA ASP A 58 2.17 -9.59 3.93
C ASP A 58 3.30 -9.18 2.98
N ARG A 59 3.69 -10.05 2.04
CA ARG A 59 4.74 -9.74 1.05
C ARG A 59 4.40 -8.54 0.19
N ILE A 60 3.22 -8.53 -0.43
CA ILE A 60 2.80 -7.44 -1.33
C ILE A 60 2.62 -6.12 -0.57
N SER A 61 2.08 -6.16 0.66
CA SER A 61 1.95 -4.95 1.48
C SER A 61 3.30 -4.28 1.79
N LYS A 62 4.36 -5.06 2.02
CA LYS A 62 5.72 -4.56 2.22
C LYS A 62 6.30 -3.96 0.94
N GLU A 63 6.08 -4.61 -0.20
CA GLU A 63 6.53 -4.11 -1.50
C GLU A 63 5.84 -2.78 -1.87
N LEU A 64 4.51 -2.70 -1.67
CA LEU A 64 3.73 -1.46 -1.87
C LEU A 64 4.15 -0.35 -0.89
N THR A 65 4.43 -0.68 0.37
CA THR A 65 4.92 0.29 1.35
C THR A 65 6.28 0.83 0.96
N ALA A 66 7.21 -0.03 0.52
CA ALA A 66 8.52 0.40 0.06
C ALA A 66 8.44 1.26 -1.21
N GLN A 67 7.45 1.03 -2.08
CA GLN A 67 7.18 1.91 -3.22
C GLN A 67 6.60 3.25 -2.75
N ALA A 68 5.63 3.25 -1.82
CA ALA A 68 5.03 4.46 -1.28
C ALA A 68 6.07 5.35 -0.57
N GLU A 69 6.99 4.77 0.19
CA GLU A 69 8.10 5.48 0.83
C GLU A 69 9.01 6.21 -0.16
N ARG A 70 9.16 5.68 -1.39
CA ARG A 70 9.96 6.32 -2.46
C ARG A 70 9.19 7.43 -3.16
N ASP A 71 7.91 7.20 -3.44
CA ASP A 71 7.09 8.10 -4.25
C ASP A 71 6.47 9.24 -3.41
N TYR A 72 6.26 9.00 -2.11
CA TYR A 72 5.58 9.90 -1.17
C TYR A 72 6.41 10.07 0.13
N PRO A 73 7.63 10.62 0.03
CA PRO A 73 8.58 10.66 1.14
C PRO A 73 8.11 11.55 2.30
N THR A 74 7.23 12.54 2.06
CA THR A 74 6.68 13.40 3.11
C THR A 74 5.64 12.66 3.95
N GLU A 75 4.75 11.93 3.29
CA GLU A 75 3.68 11.15 3.89
C GLU A 75 4.23 10.00 4.75
N PHE A 76 5.30 9.36 4.28
CA PHE A 76 5.92 8.20 4.92
C PHE A 76 7.18 8.52 5.74
N GLN A 77 7.45 9.81 5.98
CA GLN A 77 8.58 10.21 6.81
C GLN A 77 8.46 9.56 8.21
N PRO A 78 9.54 8.93 8.74
CA PRO A 78 9.52 8.43 10.11
C PRO A 78 9.28 9.59 11.10
N LEU A 79 8.63 9.28 12.22
CA LEU A 79 8.64 10.21 13.35
C LEU A 79 10.10 10.52 13.73
N LYS A 80 10.40 11.80 13.92
CA LYS A 80 11.69 12.20 14.48
C LYS A 80 11.68 11.83 15.96
N ASP A 81 12.74 11.14 16.40
CA ASP A 81 13.02 10.86 17.81
C ASP A 81 13.08 12.14 18.65
#